data_AF-A0A7S0AYG8-F1
#
_entry.id   AF-A0A7S0AYG8-F1
#
_cell.length_a   1.000
_cell.length_b   1.000
_cell.length_c   1.000
_cell.angle_alpha   90.00
_cell.angle_beta   90.00
_cell.angle_gamma   90.00
#
_symmetry.space_group_name_H-M   'P 1'
#
loop_
_entity.id
_entity.type
_entity.pdbx_description
1 polymer ?
#
loop_
_entity_poly.entity_id
_entity_poly.type
_entity_poly.pdbx_seq_one_letter_code
_entity_poly.pdbx_strand_id
1 'polypeptide(L)'
;TSAYKAGYPGSLTSNQLQAYHEFRRRILQNPDNTYEDVICCFDPVEDEEHAICRYLRARKFDVDAAIQMMRDRSKLWRVGADRSFYPEFRDAIGTATVPESVFVSQLHLVLGNITKKSCPCLYFSAGRV
;
A
#
# COMPACT_ATOMS: atom_id res chain seq x y z
N THR A 1 3.69 18.36 -19.86
CA THR A 1 2.39 17.72 -19.57
C THR A 1 2.65 16.27 -19.20
N SER A 2 2.55 15.92 -17.93
CA SER A 2 2.66 14.53 -17.48
C SER A 2 1.47 13.77 -18.06
N ALA A 3 1.70 12.94 -19.07
CA ALA A 3 0.68 12.01 -19.55
C ALA A 3 0.36 11.07 -18.38
N TYR A 4 -0.86 11.16 -17.85
CA TYR A 4 -1.34 10.25 -16.82
C TYR A 4 -1.13 8.81 -17.31
N LYS A 5 -0.41 8.00 -16.52
CA LYS A 5 -0.15 6.60 -16.86
C LYS A 5 -1.47 5.83 -16.88
N ALA A 6 -1.66 4.96 -17.85
CA ALA A 6 -2.89 4.18 -17.98
C ALA A 6 -3.28 3.47 -16.66
N GLY A 7 -4.57 3.52 -16.32
CA GLY A 7 -5.12 2.91 -15.10
C GLY A 7 -4.85 3.71 -13.82
N TYR A 8 -4.34 4.94 -13.91
CA TYR A 8 -4.30 5.89 -12.79
C TYR A 8 -5.52 6.82 -12.82
N PRO A 9 -5.86 7.47 -11.69
CA PRO A 9 -6.87 8.52 -11.68
C PRO A 9 -6.62 9.55 -12.80
N GLY A 10 -7.70 9.99 -13.47
CA GLY A 10 -7.63 10.89 -14.63
C GLY A 10 -7.27 10.23 -15.98
N SER A 11 -6.99 8.92 -16.02
CA SER A 11 -6.66 8.18 -17.26
C SER A 11 -7.46 6.89 -17.46
N LEU A 12 -8.55 6.73 -16.72
CA LEU A 12 -9.39 5.54 -16.81
C LEU A 12 -10.22 5.56 -18.10
N THR A 13 -10.26 4.45 -18.80
CA THR A 13 -11.27 4.20 -19.84
C THR A 13 -12.66 4.07 -19.23
N SER A 14 -13.72 4.18 -20.03
CA SER A 14 -15.10 4.03 -19.54
C SER A 14 -15.33 2.69 -18.81
N ASN A 15 -14.76 1.59 -19.32
CA ASN A 15 -14.86 0.28 -18.69
C ASN A 15 -14.12 0.22 -17.35
N GLN A 16 -12.95 0.85 -17.27
CA GLN A 16 -12.18 0.92 -16.03
C GLN A 16 -12.85 1.81 -14.98
N LEU A 17 -13.52 2.89 -15.41
CA LEU A 17 -14.30 3.75 -14.53
C LEU A 17 -15.53 3.03 -13.99
N GLN A 18 -16.20 2.22 -14.81
CA GLN A 18 -17.28 1.34 -14.33
C GLN A 18 -16.76 0.33 -13.30
N ALA A 19 -15.63 -0.33 -13.58
CA ALA A 19 -14.99 -1.24 -12.62
C ALA A 19 -14.60 -0.53 -11.32
N TYR A 20 -14.13 0.72 -11.40
CA TYR A 20 -13.85 1.57 -10.24
C TYR A 20 -15.09 1.77 -9.37
N HIS A 21 -16.20 2.23 -9.97
CA HIS A 21 -17.43 2.49 -9.21
C HIS A 21 -18.01 1.22 -8.61
N GLU A 22 -17.98 0.11 -9.36
CA GLU A 22 -18.47 -1.17 -8.87
C GLU A 22 -17.62 -1.71 -7.72
N PHE A 23 -16.28 -1.64 -7.83
CA PHE A 23 -15.38 -2.05 -6.77
C PHE A 23 -15.55 -1.18 -5.52
N ARG A 24 -15.57 0.15 -5.66
CA ARG A 24 -15.82 1.10 -4.57
C ARG A 24 -17.14 0.80 -3.86
N ARG A 25 -18.22 0.58 -4.62
CA ARG A 25 -19.54 0.22 -4.08
C ARG A 25 -19.46 -1.06 -3.24
N ARG A 26 -18.76 -2.09 -3.71
CA ARG A 26 -18.60 -3.36 -2.98
C ARG A 26 -17.74 -3.23 -1.72
N ILE A 27 -16.74 -2.34 -1.73
CA ILE A 27 -15.95 -2.01 -0.54
C ILE A 27 -16.85 -1.38 0.52
N LEU A 28 -17.64 -0.37 0.16
CA LEU A 28 -18.56 0.32 1.08
C LEU A 28 -19.71 -0.56 1.59
N GLN A 29 -20.01 -1.66 0.91
CA GLN A 29 -20.99 -2.64 1.35
C GLN A 29 -20.43 -3.68 2.32
N ASN A 30 -19.12 -3.65 2.62
CA ASN A 30 -18.52 -4.54 3.59
C ASN A 30 -18.99 -4.14 5.02
N PRO A 31 -19.67 -5.04 5.77
CA PRO A 31 -20.36 -4.66 7.02
C PRO A 31 -19.46 -4.13 8.14
N ASP A 32 -18.17 -4.43 8.09
CA ASP A 32 -17.20 -4.15 9.14
C ASP A 32 -16.08 -3.21 8.68
N ASN A 33 -16.28 -2.52 7.55
CA ASN A 33 -15.39 -1.52 6.95
C ASN A 33 -13.92 -1.96 6.75
N THR A 34 -13.60 -3.24 6.97
CA THR A 34 -12.22 -3.72 6.94
C THR A 34 -11.62 -3.60 5.54
N TYR A 35 -12.44 -3.69 4.50
CA TYR A 35 -11.96 -3.46 3.14
C TYR A 35 -11.54 -2.01 2.90
N GLU A 36 -12.25 -1.06 3.49
CA GLU A 36 -11.89 0.36 3.41
C GLU A 36 -10.58 0.61 4.16
N ASP A 37 -10.44 0.11 5.41
CA ASP A 37 -9.22 0.23 6.20
C ASP A 37 -7.98 -0.33 5.47
N VAL A 38 -8.14 -1.49 4.83
CA VAL A 38 -7.04 -2.14 4.09
C VAL A 38 -6.67 -1.36 2.83
N ILE A 39 -7.64 -0.76 2.14
CA ILE A 39 -7.39 0.00 0.92
C ILE A 39 -6.74 1.33 1.25
N CYS A 40 -7.33 2.06 2.19
CA CYS A 40 -6.94 3.38 2.63
C CYS A 40 -5.87 3.35 3.74
N CYS A 41 -5.10 2.26 3.85
CA CYS A 41 -4.06 2.11 4.88
C CYS A 41 -2.93 3.15 4.83
N PHE A 42 -2.85 3.95 3.75
CA PHE A 42 -1.90 5.05 3.60
C PHE A 42 -2.56 6.42 3.71
N ASP A 43 -3.83 6.52 4.11
CA ASP A 43 -4.47 7.81 4.40
C ASP A 43 -3.72 8.52 5.56
N PRO A 44 -3.50 9.84 5.50
CA PRO A 44 -3.91 10.80 4.45
C PRO A 44 -2.86 11.04 3.35
N VAL A 45 -1.83 10.20 3.23
CA VAL A 45 -0.72 10.37 2.28
C VAL A 45 -1.10 9.96 0.85
N GLU A 46 -1.99 8.97 0.69
CA GLU A 46 -2.51 8.53 -0.60
C GLU A 46 -4.03 8.75 -0.67
N ASP A 47 -4.49 9.48 -1.69
CA ASP A 47 -5.93 9.70 -1.91
C ASP A 47 -6.68 8.39 -2.21
N GLU A 48 -7.96 8.34 -1.85
CA GLU A 48 -8.85 7.18 -2.04
C GLU A 48 -8.83 6.68 -3.50
N GLU A 49 -8.89 7.59 -4.48
CA GLU A 49 -8.91 7.22 -5.91
C GLU A 49 -7.63 6.50 -6.32
N HIS A 50 -6.49 6.95 -5.79
CA HIS A 50 -5.18 6.34 -6.05
C HIS A 50 -5.10 4.94 -5.41
N ALA A 51 -5.57 4.82 -4.17
CA ALA A 51 -5.63 3.56 -3.44
C ALA A 51 -6.52 2.54 -4.16
N ILE A 52 -7.76 2.89 -4.50
CA ILE A 52 -8.69 2.00 -5.23
C ILE A 52 -8.09 1.57 -6.58
N CYS A 53 -7.56 2.53 -7.35
CA CYS A 53 -6.94 2.21 -8.64
C CYS A 53 -5.72 1.30 -8.49
N ARG A 54 -4.96 1.37 -7.38
CA ARG A 54 -3.81 0.48 -7.11
C ARG A 54 -4.24 -0.98 -7.00
N TYR A 55 -5.33 -1.27 -6.30
CA TYR A 55 -5.88 -2.62 -6.19
C TYR A 55 -6.45 -3.12 -7.52
N LEU A 56 -7.20 -2.28 -8.24
CA LEU A 56 -7.75 -2.64 -9.55
C LEU A 56 -6.64 -2.90 -10.57
N ARG A 57 -5.59 -2.07 -10.63
CA ARG A 57 -4.44 -2.31 -11.52
C ARG A 57 -3.76 -3.66 -11.21
N ALA A 58 -3.62 -4.02 -9.93
CA ALA A 58 -3.02 -5.29 -9.54
C ALA A 58 -3.82 -6.53 -10.00
N ARG A 59 -5.09 -6.35 -10.38
CA ARG A 59 -5.97 -7.39 -10.93
C ARG A 59 -6.49 -7.07 -12.32
N LYS A 60 -5.79 -6.19 -13.06
CA LYS A 60 -6.15 -5.81 -14.44
C LYS A 60 -7.61 -5.32 -14.57
N PHE A 61 -8.11 -4.64 -13.55
CA PHE A 61 -9.50 -4.15 -13.42
C PHE A 61 -10.58 -5.25 -13.38
N ASP A 62 -10.20 -6.48 -13.07
CA ASP A 62 -11.14 -7.52 -12.66
C ASP A 62 -11.61 -7.27 -11.23
N VAL A 63 -12.87 -6.86 -11.09
CA VAL A 63 -13.47 -6.50 -9.80
C VAL A 63 -13.62 -7.71 -8.89
N ASP A 64 -13.99 -8.87 -9.42
CA ASP A 64 -14.19 -10.07 -8.61
C ASP A 64 -12.84 -10.57 -8.07
N ALA A 65 -11.80 -10.56 -8.90
CA ALA A 65 -10.45 -10.89 -8.47
C ALA A 65 -9.89 -9.88 -7.45
N ALA A 66 -10.24 -8.59 -7.58
CA ALA A 66 -9.86 -7.57 -6.59
C ALA A 66 -10.58 -7.79 -5.24
N ILE A 67 -11.88 -8.08 -5.26
CA ILE A 67 -12.64 -8.41 -4.04
C ILE A 67 -12.13 -9.68 -3.39
N GLN A 68 -11.79 -10.70 -4.17
CA GLN A 68 -11.21 -11.92 -3.63
C GLN A 68 -9.86 -11.65 -2.95
N MET A 69 -9.00 -10.80 -3.54
CA MET A 69 -7.76 -10.34 -2.91
C MET A 69 -8.00 -9.66 -1.56
N MET A 70 -9.07 -8.85 -1.44
CA MET A 70 -9.44 -8.20 -0.18
C MET A 70 -9.90 -9.23 0.86
N ARG A 71 -10.75 -10.16 0.46
CA ARG A 71 -11.26 -11.23 1.32
C ARG A 71 -10.16 -12.12 1.88
N ASP A 72 -9.17 -12.47 1.06
CA ASP A 72 -8.05 -13.31 1.48
C ASP A 72 -7.16 -12.61 2.52
N ARG A 73 -7.06 -11.28 2.44
CA ARG A 73 -6.19 -10.47 3.29
C ARG A 73 -6.88 -9.92 4.54
N SER A 74 -8.19 -9.73 4.52
CA SER A 74 -8.93 -9.10 5.62
C SER A 74 -8.80 -9.84 6.95
N LYS A 75 -8.75 -11.18 6.93
CA LYS A 75 -8.53 -11.99 8.14
C LYS A 75 -7.17 -11.72 8.76
N LEU A 76 -6.11 -11.65 7.93
CA LEU A 76 -4.75 -11.39 8.40
C LEU A 76 -4.57 -9.95 8.84
N TRP A 77 -5.25 -9.01 8.18
CA TRP A 77 -5.23 -7.59 8.56
C TRP A 77 -5.69 -7.39 10.01
N ARG A 78 -6.82 -7.98 10.40
CA ARG A 78 -7.32 -7.88 11.78
C ARG A 78 -6.35 -8.47 12.80
N VAL A 79 -5.82 -9.66 12.50
CA VAL A 79 -4.82 -10.30 13.38
C VAL A 79 -3.58 -9.41 13.53
N GLY A 80 -3.15 -8.73 12.47
CA GLY A 80 -2.05 -7.77 12.53
C GLY A 80 -2.40 -6.53 13.34
N ALA A 81 -3.59 -5.95 13.11
CA ALA A 81 -4.07 -4.76 13.81
C ALA A 81 -4.18 -5.02 15.32
N ASP A 82 -4.80 -6.14 15.73
CA ASP A 82 -4.96 -6.55 17.13
C ASP A 82 -3.61 -6.77 17.84
N ARG A 83 -2.56 -7.09 17.09
CA ARG A 83 -1.20 -7.33 17.61
C ARG A 83 -0.29 -6.09 17.53
N SER A 84 -0.82 -4.94 17.13
CA SER A 84 -0.02 -3.73 16.89
C SER A 84 1.17 -4.02 15.96
N PHE A 85 0.92 -4.70 14.83
CA PHE A 85 1.96 -5.19 13.92
C PHE A 85 2.92 -4.10 13.38
N TYR A 86 2.53 -2.83 13.46
CA TYR A 86 3.42 -1.67 13.27
C TYR A 86 3.59 -0.93 14.61
N PRO A 87 4.41 -1.46 15.54
CA PRO A 87 4.76 -0.73 16.75
C PRO A 87 5.60 0.49 16.40
N GLU A 88 5.73 1.42 17.35
CA GLU A 88 6.69 2.52 17.21
C GLU A 88 8.08 1.95 16.93
N PHE A 89 8.64 2.31 15.77
CA PHE A 89 9.83 1.68 15.22
C PHE A 89 10.99 1.71 16.23
N ARG A 90 11.17 2.86 16.91
CA ARG A 90 12.20 3.07 17.92
C ARG A 90 12.11 2.11 19.10
N ASP A 91 10.89 1.79 19.52
CA ASP A 91 10.64 0.86 20.63
C ASP A 91 10.85 -0.58 20.16
N ALA A 92 10.40 -0.89 18.94
CA ALA A 92 10.49 -2.22 18.35
C ALA A 92 11.94 -2.68 18.13
N ILE A 93 12.83 -1.78 17.70
CA ILE A 93 14.26 -2.08 17.53
C ILE A 93 15.10 -1.77 18.77
N GLY A 94 14.46 -1.30 19.86
CA GLY A 94 15.12 -0.98 21.12
C GLY A 94 16.13 0.16 21.00
N THR A 95 15.90 1.16 20.14
CA THR A 95 16.84 2.29 19.96
C THR A 95 17.06 3.15 21.19
N ALA A 96 16.17 3.07 22.19
CA ALA A 96 16.43 3.63 23.51
C ALA A 96 17.70 3.03 24.16
N THR A 97 18.09 1.83 23.74
CA THR A 97 19.26 1.07 24.22
C THR A 97 20.32 0.80 23.15
N VAL A 98 19.95 0.80 21.87
CA VAL A 98 20.86 0.52 20.75
C VAL A 98 21.02 1.75 19.85
N PRO A 99 22.24 2.27 19.65
CA PRO A 99 22.45 3.39 18.73
C PRO A 99 21.99 3.06 17.31
N GLU A 100 21.36 4.04 16.63
CA GLU A 100 20.88 3.90 15.25
C GLU A 100 21.98 3.43 14.29
N SER A 101 23.22 3.90 14.49
CA SER A 101 24.39 3.49 13.71
C SER A 101 24.67 1.98 13.78
N VAL A 102 24.44 1.35 14.93
CA VAL A 102 24.59 -0.10 15.09
C VAL A 102 23.52 -0.82 14.31
N PHE A 103 22.27 -0.38 14.37
CA PHE A 103 21.17 -0.97 13.60
C PHE A 103 21.41 -0.87 12.08
N VAL A 104 21.77 0.31 11.58
CA VAL A 104 22.04 0.55 10.16
C VAL A 104 23.25 -0.26 9.66
N SER A 105 24.22 -0.58 10.53
CA SER A 105 25.34 -1.47 10.18
C SER A 105 24.92 -2.93 9.95
N GLN A 106 23.79 -3.36 10.50
CA GLN A 106 23.27 -4.72 10.37
C GLN A 106 22.21 -4.80 9.27
N LEU A 107 21.34 -3.79 9.18
CA LEU A 107 20.32 -3.68 8.15
C LEU A 107 20.74 -2.63 7.13
N HIS A 108 21.40 -3.09 6.06
CA HIS A 108 21.72 -2.26 4.90
C HIS A 108 20.46 -1.99 4.06
N LEU A 109 19.56 -1.16 4.60
CA LEU A 109 18.39 -0.62 3.91
C LEU A 109 18.37 0.88 4.13
N VAL A 110 18.47 1.64 3.05
CA VAL A 110 18.56 3.10 3.06
C VAL A 110 17.51 3.66 2.11
N LEU A 111 16.58 4.45 2.67
CA LEU A 111 15.72 5.34 1.89
C LEU A 111 16.46 6.66 1.68
N GLY A 112 16.70 7.02 0.43
CA GLY A 112 17.43 8.25 0.12
C GLY A 112 17.29 8.65 -1.34
N ASN A 113 17.47 9.95 -1.62
CA ASN A 113 17.29 10.54 -2.94
C ASN A 113 15.85 10.42 -3.50
N ILE A 114 15.59 11.24 -4.51
CA ILE A 114 14.34 11.23 -5.27
C ILE A 114 14.71 11.04 -6.74
N THR A 115 14.05 10.10 -7.41
CA THR A 115 14.25 9.88 -8.85
C THR A 115 13.81 11.09 -9.67
N LYS A 116 14.20 11.15 -10.95
CA LYS A 116 13.70 12.16 -11.91
C LYS A 116 12.16 12.17 -12.07
N LYS A 117 11.46 11.15 -11.57
CA LYS A 117 9.99 11.02 -11.59
C LYS A 117 9.36 11.23 -10.21
N SER A 118 10.08 11.84 -9.29
CA SER A 118 9.61 12.12 -7.93
C SER A 118 9.28 10.89 -7.07
N CYS A 119 9.81 9.71 -7.42
CA CYS A 119 9.70 8.51 -6.59
C CYS A 119 10.88 8.42 -5.62
N PRO A 120 10.66 8.13 -4.31
CA PRO A 120 11.73 7.83 -3.37
C PRO A 120 12.53 6.60 -3.82
N CYS A 121 13.86 6.63 -3.66
CA CYS A 121 14.68 5.44 -3.88
C CYS A 121 14.90 4.69 -2.56
N LEU A 122 14.67 3.37 -2.59
CA LEU A 122 15.05 2.44 -1.54
C LEU A 122 16.26 1.64 -2.05
N TYR A 123 17.39 1.77 -1.38
CA TYR A 123 18.60 0.99 -1.61
C TYR A 123 18.71 -0.07 -0.55
N PHE A 124 19.00 -1.31 -0.92
CA PHE A 124 19.30 -2.36 0.05
C PHE A 124 20.35 -3.32 -0.48
N SER A 125 21.11 -3.92 0.44
CA SER A 125 22.06 -4.99 0.10
C SER A 125 21.38 -6.34 0.28
N ALA A 126 21.23 -7.10 -0.82
CA ALA A 126 20.65 -8.44 -0.79
C ALA A 126 21.65 -9.54 -0.37
N GLY A 127 22.88 -9.17 0.00
CA GLY A 127 23.98 -10.12 0.23
C GLY A 127 24.65 -10.58 -1.08
N ARG A 128 25.39 -11.69 -1.04
CA ARG A 128 25.88 -12.36 -2.24
C ARG A 128 24.79 -13.31 -2.73
N VAL A 129 24.18 -12.99 -3.87
CA VAL A 129 23.22 -13.86 -4.58
C VAL A 129 23.98 -14.73 -5.57
#